data_AF-A0AA97K2G9-F1
#
_entry.id   AF-A0AA97K2G9-F1
#
_cell.length_a   1.000
_cell.length_b   1.000
_cell.length_c   1.000
_cell.angle_alpha   90.00
_cell.angle_beta   90.00
_cell.angle_gamma   90.00
#
_symmetry.space_group_name_H-M   'P 1'
#
loop_
_entity.id
_entity.type
_entity.pdbx_description
1 polymer ?
#
loop_
_entity_poly.entity_id
_entity_poly.type
_entity_poly.pdbx_seq_one_letter_code
_entity_poly.pdbx_strand_id
1 'polypeptide(L)'
;MYEHTTYKRVQLSRALEEAGNQKKKADMLEVELQVLKGQESSTDLSIFIAREGVNALRLKVEDLETERSRLEEEKRSLELKLEQVTLQGGDYDPSKTKVLHLSVNPASLAKQQRLEEQAHLREECERLREMVRVLERGGSLPETSEGAASLQSPQEIADLKKQLESAELKNQRLKEVFRTKIQEFRKACYSLTGYQIDMTCENQYRLTSVYAEHREDCLIFKDSRSCGRKMQLLETEFSQTVRDLIDLHLHHQDSIPVFLSAVTLELFSRQTMT
;
A
#
# COMPACT_ATOMS: atom_id res chain seq x y z
N MET A 1 -117.31 83.61 -10.98
CA MET A 1 -117.31 82.15 -11.31
C MET A 1 -116.27 81.75 -12.36
N TYR A 2 -115.84 82.62 -13.29
CA TYR A 2 -114.88 82.27 -14.36
C TYR A 2 -113.40 82.19 -13.94
N GLU A 3 -112.96 83.04 -13.01
CA GLU A 3 -111.55 83.07 -12.53
C GLU A 3 -111.18 81.83 -11.71
N HIS A 4 -112.15 81.27 -10.96
CA HIS A 4 -111.90 80.10 -10.12
C HIS A 4 -111.70 78.82 -10.96
N THR A 5 -112.41 78.70 -12.09
CA THR A 5 -112.27 77.58 -13.02
C THR A 5 -110.98 77.65 -13.85
N THR A 6 -110.52 78.84 -14.21
CA THR A 6 -109.22 79.04 -14.88
C THR A 6 -108.04 78.81 -13.93
N TYR A 7 -108.11 79.33 -12.70
CA TYR A 7 -107.10 79.08 -11.67
C TYR A 7 -106.95 77.58 -11.36
N LYS A 8 -108.08 76.86 -11.22
CA LYS A 8 -108.08 75.40 -11.04
C LYS A 8 -107.47 74.65 -12.22
N ARG A 9 -107.69 75.10 -13.47
CA ARG A 9 -107.10 74.49 -14.68
C ARG A 9 -105.59 74.65 -14.75
N VAL A 10 -105.07 75.82 -14.37
CA VAL A 10 -103.63 76.11 -14.31
C VAL A 10 -102.96 75.28 -13.23
N GLN A 11 -103.57 75.16 -12.05
CA GLN A 11 -103.13 74.27 -10.98
C GLN A 11 -103.07 72.80 -11.44
N LEU A 12 -104.11 72.34 -12.17
CA LEU A 12 -104.17 70.98 -12.72
C LEU A 12 -103.10 70.73 -13.79
N SER A 13 -102.83 71.72 -14.65
CA SER A 13 -101.76 71.65 -15.66
C SER A 13 -100.38 71.59 -15.02
N ARG A 14 -100.12 72.41 -13.99
CA ARG A 14 -98.86 72.41 -13.25
C ARG A 14 -98.65 71.08 -12.52
N ALA A 15 -99.69 70.54 -11.88
CA ALA A 15 -99.64 69.24 -11.23
C ALA A 15 -99.40 68.08 -12.23
N LEU A 16 -99.98 68.14 -13.43
CA LEU A 16 -99.73 67.15 -14.49
C LEU A 16 -98.28 67.21 -15.01
N GLU A 17 -97.72 68.41 -15.15
CA GLU A 17 -96.33 68.60 -15.58
C GLU A 17 -95.32 68.16 -14.50
N GLU A 18 -95.59 68.47 -13.24
CA GLU A 18 -94.83 67.97 -12.09
C GLU A 18 -94.91 66.45 -11.96
N ALA A 19 -96.10 65.86 -12.13
CA ALA A 19 -96.28 64.40 -12.16
C ALA A 19 -95.53 63.76 -13.33
N GLY A 20 -95.53 64.38 -14.51
CA GLY A 20 -94.75 63.93 -15.67
C GLY A 20 -93.24 63.98 -15.43
N ASN A 21 -92.76 65.04 -14.77
CA ASN A 21 -91.35 65.17 -14.40
C ASN A 21 -90.92 64.19 -13.31
N GLN A 22 -91.78 63.94 -12.32
CA GLN A 22 -91.55 62.91 -11.31
C GLN A 22 -91.53 61.50 -11.94
N LYS A 23 -92.41 61.23 -12.90
CA LYS A 23 -92.41 59.97 -13.65
C LYS A 23 -91.11 59.77 -14.42
N LYS A 24 -90.63 60.78 -15.16
CA LYS A 24 -89.33 60.71 -15.85
C LYS A 24 -88.16 60.47 -14.90
N LYS A 25 -88.18 61.07 -13.70
CA LYS A 25 -87.16 60.82 -12.68
C LYS A 25 -87.25 59.40 -12.12
N ALA A 26 -88.45 58.89 -11.89
CA ALA A 26 -88.67 57.52 -11.45
C ALA A 26 -88.17 56.52 -12.51
N ASP A 27 -88.52 56.71 -13.77
CA ASP A 27 -88.07 55.86 -14.89
C ASP A 27 -86.54 55.88 -15.02
N MET A 28 -85.90 57.06 -14.85
CA MET A 28 -84.44 57.19 -14.90
C MET A 28 -83.74 56.49 -13.73
N LEU A 29 -84.27 56.63 -12.51
CA LEU A 29 -83.75 55.94 -11.32
C LEU A 29 -83.96 54.42 -11.41
N GLU A 30 -85.05 53.97 -12.04
CA GLU A 30 -85.32 52.56 -12.27
C GLU A 30 -84.31 51.94 -13.24
N VAL A 31 -83.95 52.66 -14.32
CA VAL A 31 -82.88 52.27 -15.24
C VAL A 31 -81.52 52.25 -14.54
N GLU A 32 -81.20 53.25 -13.72
CA GLU A 32 -79.94 53.32 -12.97
C GLU A 32 -79.82 52.17 -11.95
N LEU A 33 -80.90 51.85 -11.24
CA LEU A 33 -80.96 50.68 -10.37
C LEU A 33 -80.81 49.36 -11.15
N GLN A 34 -81.36 49.27 -12.35
CA GLN A 34 -81.23 48.09 -13.21
C GLN A 34 -79.78 47.90 -13.68
N VAL A 35 -79.08 48.99 -14.00
CA VAL A 35 -77.65 48.98 -14.37
C VAL A 35 -76.77 48.62 -13.18
N LEU A 36 -77.00 49.23 -12.01
CA LEU A 36 -76.23 48.94 -10.79
C LEU A 36 -76.42 47.49 -10.34
N LYS A 37 -77.65 46.96 -10.42
CA LYS A 37 -77.94 45.55 -10.13
C LYS A 37 -77.27 44.60 -11.13
N GLY A 38 -77.19 45.00 -12.41
CA GLY A 38 -76.41 44.28 -13.43
C GLY A 38 -74.92 44.27 -13.10
N GLN A 39 -74.36 45.41 -12.67
CA GLN A 39 -72.97 45.51 -12.25
C GLN A 39 -72.67 44.69 -10.99
N GLU A 40 -73.51 44.74 -9.95
CA GLU A 40 -73.37 43.91 -8.74
C GLU A 40 -73.34 42.42 -9.08
N SER A 41 -74.26 41.96 -9.92
CA SER A 41 -74.31 40.56 -10.35
C SER A 41 -73.07 40.13 -11.14
N SER A 42 -72.50 41.04 -11.96
CA SER A 42 -71.26 40.80 -12.69
C SER A 42 -70.03 40.80 -11.76
N THR A 43 -70.00 41.68 -10.77
CA THR A 43 -68.90 41.74 -9.80
C THR A 43 -68.91 40.52 -8.89
N ASP A 44 -70.08 40.08 -8.43
CA ASP A 44 -70.21 38.87 -7.61
C ASP A 44 -69.75 37.63 -8.35
N LEU A 45 -70.08 37.51 -9.65
CA LEU A 45 -69.59 36.43 -10.50
C LEU A 45 -68.07 36.48 -10.67
N SER A 46 -67.49 37.67 -10.85
CA SER A 46 -66.04 37.84 -10.97
C SER A 46 -65.28 37.50 -9.68
N ILE A 47 -65.85 37.86 -8.52
CA ILE A 47 -65.29 37.54 -7.20
C ILE A 47 -65.37 36.03 -6.94
N PHE A 48 -66.47 35.40 -7.34
CA PHE A 48 -66.64 33.95 -7.22
C PHE A 48 -65.59 33.20 -8.06
N ILE A 49 -65.41 33.58 -9.32
CA ILE A 49 -64.39 32.98 -10.21
C ILE A 49 -62.98 33.22 -9.68
N ALA A 50 -62.68 34.43 -9.19
CA ALA A 50 -61.38 34.74 -8.58
C ALA A 50 -61.14 33.90 -7.32
N ARG A 51 -62.17 33.69 -6.49
CA ARG A 51 -62.09 32.87 -5.28
C ARG A 51 -61.91 31.39 -5.60
N GLU A 52 -62.60 30.86 -6.61
CA GLU A 52 -62.35 29.51 -7.11
C GLU A 52 -60.93 29.37 -7.67
N GLY A 53 -60.44 30.36 -8.42
CA GLY A 53 -59.06 30.39 -8.91
C GLY A 53 -58.04 30.39 -7.78
N VAL A 54 -58.26 31.20 -6.73
CA VAL A 54 -57.41 31.22 -5.52
C VAL A 54 -57.48 29.90 -4.76
N ASN A 55 -58.65 29.28 -4.66
CA ASN A 55 -58.80 27.97 -4.02
C ASN A 55 -58.11 26.86 -4.81
N ALA A 56 -58.22 26.87 -6.15
CA ALA A 56 -57.52 25.94 -7.02
C ALA A 56 -56.01 26.09 -6.93
N LEU A 57 -55.51 27.34 -6.87
CA LEU A 57 -54.09 27.61 -6.65
C LEU A 57 -53.62 27.15 -5.26
N ARG A 58 -54.43 27.35 -4.20
CA ARG A 58 -54.12 26.85 -2.86
C ARG A 58 -54.00 25.33 -2.81
N LEU A 59 -54.98 24.62 -3.39
CA LEU A 59 -54.92 23.16 -3.51
C LEU A 59 -53.68 22.73 -4.29
N LYS A 60 -53.34 23.45 -5.37
CA LYS A 60 -52.14 23.12 -6.15
C LYS A 60 -50.83 23.34 -5.38
N VAL A 61 -50.77 24.37 -4.54
CA VAL A 61 -49.63 24.61 -3.64
C VAL A 61 -49.50 23.47 -2.63
N GLU A 62 -50.60 23.05 -2.01
CA GLU A 62 -50.61 21.94 -1.06
C GLU A 62 -50.19 20.60 -1.71
N ASP A 63 -50.67 20.32 -2.92
CA ASP A 63 -50.22 19.17 -3.73
C ASP A 63 -48.70 19.22 -4.03
N LEU A 64 -48.18 20.41 -4.36
CA LEU A 64 -46.75 20.58 -4.65
C LEU A 64 -45.89 20.48 -3.40
N GLU A 65 -46.40 20.93 -2.24
CA GLU A 65 -45.71 20.82 -0.95
C GLU A 65 -45.64 19.37 -0.47
N THR A 66 -46.71 18.61 -0.65
CA THR A 66 -46.72 17.17 -0.33
C THR A 66 -45.80 16.38 -1.26
N GLU A 67 -45.83 16.67 -2.56
CA GLU A 67 -44.93 16.06 -3.55
C GLU A 67 -43.46 16.39 -3.25
N ARG A 68 -43.16 17.65 -2.93
CA ARG A 68 -41.82 18.07 -2.53
C ARG A 68 -41.36 17.35 -1.27
N SER A 69 -42.22 17.23 -0.26
CA SER A 69 -41.91 16.53 0.98
C SER A 69 -41.60 15.04 0.72
N ARG A 70 -42.39 14.39 -0.15
CA ARG A 70 -42.14 13.00 -0.57
C ARG A 70 -40.80 12.86 -1.28
N LEU A 71 -40.51 13.74 -2.24
CA LEU A 71 -39.24 13.72 -2.97
C LEU A 71 -38.04 13.98 -2.05
N GLU A 72 -38.18 14.84 -1.04
CA GLU A 72 -37.14 15.10 -0.05
C GLU A 72 -36.89 13.89 0.86
N GLU A 73 -37.92 13.12 1.21
CA GLU A 73 -37.77 11.87 1.96
C GLU A 73 -37.13 10.77 1.09
N GLU A 74 -37.57 10.62 -0.15
CA GLU A 74 -36.96 9.68 -1.11
C GLU A 74 -35.49 10.00 -1.33
N LYS A 75 -35.16 11.28 -1.55
CA LYS A 75 -33.78 11.76 -1.67
C LYS A 75 -32.95 11.42 -0.44
N ARG A 76 -33.44 11.72 0.76
CA ARG A 76 -32.75 11.37 2.02
C ARG A 76 -32.52 9.86 2.15
N SER A 77 -33.50 9.05 1.76
CA SER A 77 -33.38 7.59 1.78
C SER A 77 -32.33 7.07 0.79
N LEU A 78 -32.23 7.68 -0.39
CA LEU A 78 -31.25 7.34 -1.41
C LEU A 78 -29.84 7.79 -1.00
N GLU A 79 -29.71 8.99 -0.42
CA GLU A 79 -28.45 9.51 0.12
C GLU A 79 -27.90 8.59 1.21
N LEU A 80 -28.74 8.16 2.16
CA LEU A 80 -28.34 7.20 3.20
C LEU A 80 -27.88 5.85 2.62
N LYS A 81 -28.57 5.33 1.59
CA LYS A 81 -28.17 4.09 0.91
C LYS A 81 -26.85 4.25 0.18
N LEU A 82 -26.65 5.38 -0.51
CA LEU A 82 -25.40 5.70 -1.19
C LEU A 82 -24.25 5.81 -0.21
N GLU A 83 -24.45 6.48 0.92
CA GLU A 83 -23.45 6.60 1.97
C GLU A 83 -23.12 5.24 2.58
N GLN A 84 -24.13 4.42 2.89
CA GLN A 84 -23.93 3.06 3.38
C GLN A 84 -23.14 2.20 2.39
N VAL A 85 -23.49 2.23 1.10
CA VAL A 85 -22.79 1.47 0.05
C VAL A 85 -21.39 2.02 -0.20
N THR A 86 -21.17 3.32 -0.08
CA THR A 86 -19.83 3.92 -0.18
C THR A 86 -18.95 3.46 0.99
N LEU A 87 -19.49 3.46 2.21
CA LEU A 87 -18.78 3.02 3.42
C LEU A 87 -18.56 1.49 3.45
N GLN A 88 -19.48 0.69 2.91
CA GLN A 88 -19.39 -0.78 2.93
C GLN A 88 -18.71 -1.38 1.69
N GLY A 89 -18.82 -0.73 0.53
CA GLY A 89 -18.53 -1.31 -0.78
C GLY A 89 -17.53 -0.54 -1.63
N GLY A 90 -17.07 0.65 -1.21
CA GLY A 90 -16.09 1.44 -1.97
C GLY A 90 -16.57 1.78 -3.38
N ASP A 91 -17.87 1.97 -3.56
CA ASP A 91 -18.48 2.24 -4.86
C ASP A 91 -18.03 3.62 -5.39
N TYR A 92 -17.86 3.74 -6.70
CA TYR A 92 -17.32 4.94 -7.34
C TYR A 92 -18.05 5.26 -8.65
N ASP A 93 -18.22 6.56 -8.93
CA ASP A 93 -18.82 7.02 -10.19
C ASP A 93 -17.80 6.89 -11.35
N PRO A 94 -18.04 5.99 -12.33
CA PRO A 94 -17.11 5.75 -13.44
C PRO A 94 -16.99 6.93 -14.41
N SER A 95 -17.94 7.89 -14.37
CA SER A 95 -17.88 9.10 -15.20
C SER A 95 -16.90 10.13 -14.66
N LYS A 96 -16.67 10.12 -13.33
CA LYS A 96 -15.82 11.09 -12.64
C LYS A 96 -14.49 10.51 -12.21
N THR A 97 -14.45 9.21 -11.92
CA THR A 97 -13.29 8.56 -11.29
C THR A 97 -12.90 7.31 -12.05
N LYS A 98 -11.63 7.23 -12.43
CA LYS A 98 -11.03 6.02 -13.02
C LYS A 98 -10.10 5.37 -12.02
N VAL A 99 -10.42 4.14 -11.62
CA VAL A 99 -9.56 3.36 -10.72
C VAL A 99 -8.46 2.69 -11.55
N LEU A 100 -7.21 2.91 -11.15
CA LEU A 100 -6.03 2.30 -11.76
C LEU A 100 -5.32 1.43 -10.72
N HIS A 101 -4.82 0.28 -11.17
CA HIS A 101 -3.92 -0.56 -10.39
C HIS A 101 -2.80 -1.06 -11.28
N LEU A 102 -1.70 -1.50 -10.68
CA LEU A 102 -0.62 -2.13 -11.42
C LEU A 102 -1.13 -3.40 -12.11
N SER A 103 -0.73 -3.61 -13.36
CA SER A 103 -1.04 -4.83 -14.11
C SER A 103 -0.51 -6.07 -13.39
N VAL A 104 0.74 -5.98 -12.92
CA VAL A 104 1.35 -6.96 -12.02
C VAL A 104 1.26 -6.43 -10.60
N ASN A 105 0.28 -6.93 -9.84
CA ASN A 105 0.11 -6.62 -8.43
C ASN A 105 0.23 -7.90 -7.58
N PRO A 106 0.52 -7.79 -6.26
CA PRO A 106 0.67 -8.96 -5.40
C PRO A 106 -0.55 -9.89 -5.37
N ALA A 107 -1.77 -9.35 -5.48
CA ALA A 107 -2.98 -10.16 -5.51
C ALA A 107 -3.12 -10.95 -6.82
N SER A 108 -2.73 -10.37 -7.97
CA SER A 108 -2.67 -11.02 -9.26
C SER A 108 -1.65 -12.16 -9.26
N LEU A 109 -0.47 -11.94 -8.68
CA LEU A 109 0.57 -12.97 -8.51
C LEU A 109 0.07 -14.12 -7.62
N ALA A 110 -0.50 -13.80 -6.46
CA ALA A 110 -1.05 -14.81 -5.55
C ALA A 110 -2.22 -15.60 -6.18
N LYS A 111 -3.04 -14.96 -7.03
CA LYS A 111 -4.09 -15.65 -7.78
C LYS A 111 -3.51 -16.59 -8.83
N GLN A 112 -2.47 -16.17 -9.55
CA GLN A 112 -1.80 -17.01 -10.53
C GLN A 112 -1.15 -18.23 -9.89
N GLN A 113 -0.37 -18.05 -8.82
CA GLN A 113 0.24 -19.16 -8.07
C GLN A 113 -0.82 -20.16 -7.59
N ARG A 114 -1.94 -19.68 -7.05
CA ARG A 114 -3.04 -20.55 -6.61
C ARG A 114 -3.67 -21.34 -7.77
N LEU A 115 -3.74 -20.76 -8.96
CA LEU A 115 -4.25 -21.45 -10.16
C LEU A 115 -3.27 -22.53 -10.62
N GLU A 116 -1.96 -22.24 -10.60
CA GLU A 116 -0.89 -23.18 -10.92
C GLU A 116 -0.87 -24.35 -9.93
N GLU A 117 -0.93 -24.07 -8.62
CA GLU A 117 -1.06 -25.08 -7.57
C GLU A 117 -2.31 -25.95 -7.76
N GLN A 118 -3.45 -25.34 -8.10
CA GLN A 118 -4.67 -26.09 -8.34
C GLN A 118 -4.58 -26.96 -9.60
N ALA A 119 -3.92 -26.49 -10.65
CA ALA A 119 -3.67 -27.28 -11.86
C ALA A 119 -2.77 -28.48 -11.53
N HIS A 120 -1.65 -28.23 -10.84
CA HIS A 120 -0.72 -29.27 -10.40
C HIS A 120 -1.42 -30.32 -9.51
N LEU A 121 -2.25 -29.88 -8.55
CA LEU A 121 -3.03 -30.80 -7.71
C LEU A 121 -4.05 -31.62 -8.52
N ARG A 122 -4.66 -31.05 -9.56
CA ARG A 122 -5.58 -31.79 -10.45
C ARG A 122 -4.83 -32.86 -11.24
N GLU A 123 -3.68 -32.51 -11.82
CA GLU A 123 -2.83 -33.45 -12.54
C GLU A 123 -2.38 -34.61 -11.65
N GLU A 124 -1.94 -34.30 -10.43
CA GLU A 124 -1.53 -35.34 -9.47
C GLU A 124 -2.73 -36.21 -9.04
N CYS A 125 -3.90 -35.62 -8.84
CA CYS A 125 -5.12 -36.39 -8.58
C CYS A 125 -5.49 -37.30 -9.75
N GLU A 126 -5.35 -36.84 -11.00
CA GLU A 126 -5.60 -37.65 -12.19
C GLU A 126 -4.59 -38.80 -12.32
N ARG A 127 -3.31 -38.52 -12.11
CA ARG A 127 -2.23 -39.51 -12.10
C ARG A 127 -2.45 -40.58 -11.04
N LEU A 128 -2.78 -40.17 -9.82
CA LEU A 128 -3.10 -41.09 -8.72
C LEU A 128 -4.36 -41.92 -9.03
N ARG A 129 -5.39 -41.29 -9.59
CA ARG A 129 -6.61 -42.01 -10.03
C ARG A 129 -6.30 -43.06 -11.10
N GLU A 130 -5.43 -42.75 -12.04
CA GLU A 130 -5.00 -43.71 -13.07
C GLU A 130 -4.19 -44.86 -12.47
N MET A 131 -3.27 -44.56 -11.55
CA MET A 131 -2.50 -45.56 -10.82
C MET A 131 -3.40 -46.50 -10.00
N VAL A 132 -4.41 -45.96 -9.31
CA VAL A 132 -5.42 -46.74 -8.60
C VAL A 132 -6.22 -47.62 -9.56
N ARG A 133 -6.64 -47.09 -10.73
CA ARG A 133 -7.35 -47.90 -11.75
C ARG A 133 -6.51 -49.06 -12.30
N VAL A 134 -5.19 -48.89 -12.41
CA VAL A 134 -4.27 -49.97 -12.87
C VAL A 134 -4.13 -51.05 -11.78
N LEU A 135 -3.98 -50.62 -10.53
CA LEU A 135 -3.95 -51.50 -9.37
C LEU A 135 -5.26 -52.30 -9.20
N GLU A 136 -6.41 -51.64 -9.33
CA GLU A 136 -7.74 -52.28 -9.25
C GLU A 136 -7.97 -53.31 -10.37
N ARG A 137 -7.31 -53.15 -11.53
CA ARG A 137 -7.34 -54.14 -12.63
C ARG A 137 -6.33 -55.28 -12.45
N GLY A 138 -5.61 -55.34 -11.33
CA GLY A 138 -4.65 -56.40 -11.04
C GLY A 138 -3.29 -56.23 -11.72
N GLY A 139 -2.95 -55.03 -12.20
CA GLY A 139 -1.62 -54.72 -12.73
C GLY A 139 -0.61 -54.43 -11.61
N SER A 140 0.60 -54.98 -11.71
CA SER A 140 1.74 -54.58 -10.86
C SER A 140 2.12 -53.13 -11.16
N LEU A 141 2.34 -52.33 -10.12
CA LEU A 141 2.91 -50.99 -10.25
C LEU A 141 4.27 -51.08 -10.93
N PRO A 142 4.63 -50.12 -11.81
CA PRO A 142 6.03 -49.94 -12.16
C PRO A 142 6.76 -49.53 -10.88
N GLU A 143 7.69 -50.37 -10.43
CA GLU A 143 8.63 -50.06 -9.35
C GLU A 143 9.52 -48.88 -9.77
N THR A 144 9.00 -47.67 -9.58
CA THR A 144 9.77 -46.42 -9.53
C THR A 144 9.15 -45.55 -8.45
N SER A 145 9.11 -46.10 -7.23
CA SER A 145 8.86 -45.35 -6.01
C SER A 145 10.13 -45.36 -5.17
N GLU A 146 11.13 -44.63 -5.66
CA GLU A 146 12.23 -44.14 -4.83
C GLU A 146 12.01 -42.63 -4.66
N GLY A 147 11.64 -42.26 -3.44
CA GLY A 147 12.09 -41.02 -2.80
C GLY A 147 11.57 -39.70 -3.35
N ALA A 148 10.49 -39.20 -2.75
CA ALA A 148 10.44 -37.88 -2.14
C ALA A 148 11.49 -36.85 -2.62
N ALA A 149 11.36 -36.37 -3.85
CA ALA A 149 12.01 -35.16 -4.31
C ALA A 149 11.07 -34.51 -5.33
N SER A 150 10.37 -33.47 -4.87
CA SER A 150 9.81 -32.36 -5.64
C SER A 150 9.58 -32.61 -7.13
N LEU A 151 8.31 -32.61 -7.52
CA LEU A 151 7.83 -32.31 -8.88
C LEU A 151 8.14 -30.84 -9.24
N GLN A 152 9.40 -30.43 -9.19
CA GLN A 152 9.87 -29.28 -9.93
C GLN A 152 9.88 -29.71 -11.38
N SER A 153 9.29 -28.91 -12.27
CA SER A 153 9.30 -29.22 -13.71
C SER A 153 10.75 -29.52 -14.16
N PRO A 154 11.01 -30.43 -15.12
CA PRO A 154 12.38 -30.73 -15.57
C PRO A 154 13.17 -29.46 -15.96
N GLN A 155 12.43 -28.42 -16.36
CA GLN A 155 12.93 -27.09 -16.67
C GLN A 155 13.30 -26.28 -15.42
N GLU A 156 12.49 -26.28 -14.37
CA GLU A 156 12.87 -25.70 -13.07
C GLU A 156 14.06 -26.42 -12.43
N ILE A 157 14.15 -27.75 -12.55
CA ILE A 157 15.31 -28.51 -12.07
C ILE A 157 16.57 -28.11 -12.86
N ALA A 158 16.45 -27.92 -14.17
CA ALA A 158 17.57 -27.44 -14.99
C ALA A 158 17.97 -26.00 -14.63
N ASP A 159 17.01 -25.11 -14.40
CA ASP A 159 17.26 -23.72 -14.00
C ASP A 159 17.86 -23.63 -12.59
N LEU A 160 17.38 -24.43 -11.64
CA LEU A 160 17.93 -24.51 -10.29
C LEU A 160 19.32 -25.12 -10.28
N LYS A 161 19.58 -26.16 -11.08
CA LYS A 161 20.93 -26.72 -11.27
C LYS A 161 21.88 -25.67 -11.84
N LYS A 162 21.44 -24.92 -12.85
CA LYS A 162 22.22 -23.83 -13.44
C LYS A 162 22.50 -22.71 -12.42
N GLN A 163 21.52 -22.39 -11.56
CA GLN A 163 21.71 -21.44 -10.48
C GLN A 163 22.69 -21.96 -9.43
N LEU A 164 22.60 -23.22 -9.04
CA LEU A 164 23.51 -23.88 -8.11
C LEU A 164 24.94 -23.88 -8.66
N GLU A 165 25.14 -24.31 -9.90
CA GLU A 165 26.44 -24.26 -10.58
C GLU A 165 26.99 -22.83 -10.65
N SER A 166 26.13 -21.85 -10.93
CA SER A 166 26.55 -20.44 -10.95
C SER A 166 26.97 -19.93 -9.56
N ALA A 167 26.29 -20.38 -8.50
CA ALA A 167 26.58 -20.00 -7.13
C ALA A 167 27.84 -20.70 -6.62
N GLU A 168 28.02 -21.98 -6.95
CA GLU A 168 29.24 -22.74 -6.68
C GLU A 168 30.44 -22.12 -7.39
N LEU A 169 30.30 -21.75 -8.66
CA LEU A 169 31.36 -21.07 -9.41
C LEU A 169 31.70 -19.71 -8.79
N LYS A 170 30.70 -18.93 -8.37
CA LYS A 170 30.93 -17.66 -7.65
C LYS A 170 31.66 -17.90 -6.33
N ASN A 171 31.28 -18.92 -5.57
CA ASN A 171 31.95 -19.29 -4.31
C ASN A 171 33.40 -19.75 -4.55
N GLN A 172 33.65 -20.53 -5.60
CA GLN A 172 35.01 -20.95 -5.99
C GLN A 172 35.86 -19.72 -6.34
N ARG A 173 35.37 -18.83 -7.21
CA ARG A 173 36.05 -17.58 -7.55
C ARG A 173 36.32 -16.71 -6.32
N LEU A 174 35.36 -16.62 -5.41
CA LEU A 174 35.54 -15.85 -4.16
C LEU A 174 36.64 -16.45 -3.28
N LYS A 175 36.69 -17.78 -3.15
CA LYS A 175 37.78 -18.47 -2.43
C LYS A 175 39.14 -18.24 -3.09
N GLU A 176 39.21 -18.24 -4.42
CA GLU A 176 40.44 -17.95 -5.15
C GLU A 176 40.91 -16.51 -4.96
N VAL A 177 39.99 -15.54 -5.05
CA VAL A 177 40.29 -14.13 -4.80
C VAL A 177 40.75 -13.91 -3.36
N PHE A 178 40.07 -14.51 -2.38
CA PHE A 178 40.46 -14.43 -0.97
C PHE A 178 41.85 -15.02 -0.76
N ARG A 179 42.13 -16.22 -1.29
CA ARG A 179 43.45 -16.84 -1.23
C ARG A 179 44.53 -15.93 -1.81
N THR A 180 44.27 -15.36 -2.98
CA THR A 180 45.20 -14.45 -3.66
C THR A 180 45.45 -13.18 -2.82
N LYS A 181 44.40 -12.59 -2.25
CA LYS A 181 44.51 -11.40 -1.41
C LYS A 181 45.24 -11.65 -0.10
N ILE A 182 45.00 -12.79 0.56
CA ILE A 182 45.75 -13.17 1.76
C ILE A 182 47.22 -13.42 1.43
N GLN A 183 47.53 -14.06 0.30
CA GLN A 183 48.92 -14.25 -0.14
C GLN A 183 49.61 -12.92 -0.45
N GLU A 184 48.93 -11.99 -1.14
CA GLU A 184 49.41 -10.64 -1.40
C GLU A 184 49.70 -9.89 -0.09
N PHE A 185 48.78 -9.96 0.88
CA PHE A 185 48.95 -9.36 2.20
C PHE A 185 50.11 -9.99 2.99
N ARG A 186 50.24 -11.32 2.99
CA ARG A 186 51.38 -12.01 3.62
C ARG A 186 52.70 -11.60 3.01
N LYS A 187 52.77 -11.50 1.68
CA LYS A 187 53.98 -11.04 0.97
C LYS A 187 54.34 -9.59 1.33
N ALA A 188 53.34 -8.71 1.45
CA ALA A 188 53.54 -7.35 1.89
C ALA A 188 54.05 -7.29 3.34
N CYS A 189 53.43 -8.04 4.26
CA CYS A 189 53.87 -8.12 5.66
C CYS A 189 55.29 -8.67 5.78
N TYR A 190 55.62 -9.72 5.02
CA TYR A 190 56.96 -10.28 4.97
C TYR A 190 58.00 -9.26 4.51
N SER A 191 57.68 -8.48 3.47
CA SER A 191 58.59 -7.47 2.92
C SER A 191 58.77 -6.26 3.83
N LEU A 192 57.73 -5.87 4.58
CA LEU A 192 57.74 -4.68 5.44
C LEU A 192 58.29 -4.95 6.84
N THR A 193 57.93 -6.10 7.43
CA THR A 193 58.22 -6.43 8.83
C THR A 193 59.33 -7.45 8.98
N GLY A 194 59.70 -8.15 7.90
CA GLY A 194 60.66 -9.26 7.96
C GLY A 194 60.10 -10.55 8.56
N TYR A 195 58.78 -10.64 8.79
CA TYR A 195 58.14 -11.84 9.32
C TYR A 195 57.10 -12.43 8.37
N GLN A 196 57.19 -13.74 8.14
CA GLN A 196 56.16 -14.53 7.48
C GLN A 196 55.17 -15.03 8.53
N ILE A 197 53.92 -14.60 8.42
CA ILE A 197 52.84 -14.96 9.35
C ILE A 197 51.96 -16.03 8.70
N ASP A 198 52.04 -17.25 9.21
CA ASP A 198 51.22 -18.38 8.78
C ASP A 198 50.22 -18.78 9.87
N MET A 199 48.96 -18.94 9.46
CA MET A 199 47.88 -19.38 10.33
C MET A 199 47.88 -20.91 10.37
N THR A 200 48.14 -21.50 11.54
CA THR A 200 48.01 -22.95 11.78
C THR A 200 46.62 -23.28 12.34
N CYS A 201 46.31 -24.58 12.45
CA CYS A 201 45.11 -25.05 13.11
C CYS A 201 45.06 -24.54 14.57
N GLU A 202 43.86 -24.36 15.14
CA GLU A 202 43.63 -23.95 16.55
C GLU A 202 43.87 -22.48 16.92
N ASN A 203 43.72 -21.53 15.98
CA ASN A 203 43.96 -20.08 16.21
C ASN A 203 45.40 -19.76 16.67
N GLN A 204 46.35 -20.52 16.13
CA GLN A 204 47.78 -20.29 16.34
C GLN A 204 48.39 -19.62 15.09
N TYR A 205 49.33 -18.72 15.33
CA TYR A 205 50.01 -17.91 14.33
C TYR A 205 51.50 -18.22 14.42
N ARG A 206 52.02 -18.87 13.39
CA ARG A 206 53.45 -19.14 13.23
C ARG A 206 54.11 -17.95 12.55
N LEU A 207 55.13 -17.41 13.20
CA LEU A 207 55.97 -16.35 12.69
C LEU A 207 57.35 -16.93 12.37
N THR A 208 57.76 -16.80 11.12
CA THR A 208 59.11 -17.15 10.66
C THR A 208 59.82 -15.88 10.22
N SER A 209 60.99 -15.60 10.77
CA SER A 209 61.77 -14.42 10.39
C SER A 209 62.51 -14.64 9.07
N VAL A 210 62.70 -13.58 8.29
CA VAL A 210 63.61 -13.55 7.11
C VAL A 210 65.03 -13.95 7.50
N TYR A 211 65.45 -13.57 8.71
CA TYR A 211 66.81 -13.74 9.21
C TYR A 211 66.97 -14.99 10.09
N ALA A 212 66.05 -15.95 9.98
CA ALA A 212 66.12 -17.22 10.72
C ALA A 212 67.39 -18.01 10.34
N GLU A 213 68.15 -18.47 11.34
CA GLU A 213 69.38 -19.23 11.15
C GLU A 213 69.07 -20.67 10.66
N HIS A 214 67.98 -21.25 11.16
CA HIS A 214 67.48 -22.56 10.77
C HIS A 214 66.04 -22.49 10.23
N ARG A 215 65.69 -23.41 9.31
CA ARG A 215 64.33 -23.49 8.72
C ARG A 215 63.24 -23.82 9.74
N GLU A 216 63.64 -24.34 10.90
CA GLU A 216 62.74 -24.74 11.98
C GLU A 216 62.54 -23.62 13.01
N ASP A 217 63.33 -22.54 12.93
CA ASP A 217 63.24 -21.41 13.84
C ASP A 217 61.95 -20.63 13.57
N CYS A 218 61.02 -20.76 14.51
CA CYS A 218 59.73 -20.09 14.43
C CYS A 218 59.20 -19.75 15.82
N LEU A 219 58.47 -18.65 15.87
CA LEU A 219 57.71 -18.22 17.04
C LEU A 219 56.25 -18.57 16.81
N ILE A 220 55.58 -19.15 17.80
CA ILE A 220 54.16 -19.50 17.67
C ILE A 220 53.37 -18.67 18.69
N PHE A 221 52.45 -17.85 18.21
CA PHE A 221 51.53 -17.09 19.05
C PHE A 221 50.14 -17.72 19.00
N LYS A 222 49.46 -17.80 20.13
CA LYS A 222 48.08 -18.28 20.23
C LYS A 222 47.17 -17.13 20.63
N ASP A 223 46.04 -17.01 19.94
CA ASP A 223 44.99 -16.07 20.35
C ASP A 223 44.21 -16.66 21.53
N SER A 224 44.48 -16.14 22.73
CA SER A 224 43.81 -16.57 23.96
C SER A 224 42.49 -15.82 24.12
N ARG A 225 41.40 -16.43 23.65
CA ARG A 225 40.05 -15.86 23.75
C ARG A 225 39.54 -15.69 25.18
N SER A 226 40.17 -16.32 26.17
CA SER A 226 39.77 -16.29 27.59
C SER A 226 40.39 -15.13 28.39
N CYS A 227 41.46 -14.50 27.89
CA CYS A 227 42.12 -13.39 28.56
C CYS A 227 42.30 -12.21 27.58
N GLY A 228 41.20 -11.51 27.32
CA GLY A 228 41.13 -10.21 26.67
C GLY A 228 42.06 -9.98 25.47
N ARG A 229 41.76 -10.51 24.28
CA ARG A 229 42.42 -10.14 22.99
C ARG A 229 43.95 -10.11 23.00
N LYS A 230 44.62 -10.73 23.97
CA LYS A 230 46.09 -10.77 24.06
C LYS A 230 46.59 -12.04 23.40
N MET A 231 47.52 -11.87 22.46
CA MET A 231 48.25 -12.97 21.85
C MET A 231 49.28 -13.50 22.86
N GLN A 232 49.28 -14.80 23.11
CA GLN A 232 50.22 -15.45 24.03
C GLN A 232 51.29 -16.20 23.22
N LEU A 233 52.56 -15.99 23.55
CA LEU A 233 53.66 -16.76 22.96
C LEU A 233 53.66 -18.19 23.53
N LEU A 234 53.72 -19.18 22.65
CA LEU A 234 53.96 -20.58 22.98
C LEU A 234 55.46 -20.86 22.95
N GLU A 235 55.91 -21.73 23.87
CA GLU A 235 57.31 -22.13 23.92
C GLU A 235 57.65 -23.00 22.70
N THR A 236 58.63 -22.53 21.92
CA THR A 236 59.29 -23.23 20.82
C THR A 236 60.79 -23.37 21.12
N GLU A 237 61.49 -24.26 20.43
CA GLU A 237 62.97 -24.38 20.52
C GLU A 237 63.66 -23.02 20.32
N PHE A 238 63.20 -22.25 19.32
CA PHE A 238 63.70 -20.91 19.07
C PHE A 238 63.37 -19.94 20.22
N SER A 239 62.18 -20.01 20.83
CA SER A 239 61.82 -19.14 21.96
C SER A 239 62.75 -19.30 23.16
N GLN A 240 63.35 -20.49 23.34
CA GLN A 240 64.30 -20.72 24.43
C GLN A 240 65.60 -19.94 24.22
N THR A 241 66.01 -19.72 22.96
CA THR A 241 67.23 -18.97 22.63
C THR A 241 67.09 -17.46 22.86
N VAL A 242 65.87 -16.93 22.78
CA VAL A 242 65.55 -15.51 22.97
C VAL A 242 64.83 -15.22 24.30
N ARG A 243 65.02 -16.09 25.30
CA ARG A 243 64.33 -16.01 26.60
C ARG A 243 64.55 -14.66 27.31
N ASP A 244 65.77 -14.14 27.26
CA ASP A 244 66.09 -12.83 27.87
C ASP A 244 65.30 -11.68 27.22
N LEU A 245 65.08 -11.75 25.91
CA LEU A 245 64.26 -10.79 25.17
C LEU A 245 62.76 -10.96 25.46
N ILE A 246 62.30 -12.19 25.67
CA ILE A 246 60.92 -12.50 26.08
C ILE A 246 60.65 -11.88 27.47
N ASP A 247 61.54 -12.10 28.43
CA ASP A 247 61.37 -11.57 29.78
C ASP A 247 61.35 -10.04 29.79
N LEU A 248 62.29 -9.41 29.10
CA LEU A 248 62.35 -7.95 29.04
C LEU A 248 61.16 -7.33 28.29
N HIS A 249 60.77 -7.85 27.12
CA HIS A 249 59.82 -7.15 26.24
C HIS A 249 58.39 -7.67 26.34
N LEU A 250 58.19 -8.95 26.68
CA LEU A 250 56.85 -9.53 26.85
C LEU A 250 56.41 -9.55 28.32
N HIS A 251 57.28 -9.82 29.29
CA HIS A 251 56.89 -9.81 30.71
C HIS A 251 56.95 -8.42 31.34
N HIS A 252 58.02 -7.64 31.13
CA HIS A 252 58.14 -6.31 31.74
C HIS A 252 57.43 -5.20 30.96
N GLN A 253 57.50 -5.22 29.62
CA GLN A 253 56.96 -4.16 28.76
C GLN A 253 55.59 -4.49 28.13
N ASP A 254 55.13 -5.76 28.21
CA ASP A 254 53.83 -6.24 27.70
C ASP A 254 53.55 -5.83 26.23
N SER A 255 54.59 -5.81 25.38
CA SER A 255 54.50 -5.30 24.01
C SER A 255 55.15 -6.23 22.97
N ILE A 256 54.30 -6.94 22.24
CA ILE A 256 54.71 -7.86 21.15
C ILE A 256 55.45 -7.13 20.02
N PRO A 257 55.01 -5.94 19.54
CA PRO A 257 55.76 -5.24 18.49
C PRO A 257 57.18 -4.87 18.90
N VAL A 258 57.40 -4.51 20.17
CA VAL A 258 58.75 -4.18 20.67
C VAL A 258 59.60 -5.45 20.73
N PHE A 259 59.04 -6.55 21.25
CA PHE A 259 59.70 -7.85 21.25
C PHE A 259 60.14 -8.29 19.84
N LEU A 260 59.23 -8.30 18.86
CA LEU A 260 59.55 -8.71 17.49
C LEU A 260 60.59 -7.80 16.83
N SER A 261 60.56 -6.50 17.13
CA SER A 261 61.58 -5.57 16.63
C SER A 261 62.95 -5.88 17.22
N ALA A 262 63.04 -6.13 18.53
CA ALA A 262 64.28 -6.50 19.20
C ALA A 262 64.84 -7.82 18.67
N VAL A 263 64.00 -8.85 18.50
CA VAL A 263 64.39 -10.14 17.91
C VAL A 263 64.88 -9.97 16.47
N THR A 264 64.24 -9.12 15.68
CA THR A 264 64.69 -8.85 14.30
C THR A 264 66.08 -8.22 14.27
N LEU A 265 66.34 -7.24 15.15
CA LEU A 265 67.66 -6.60 15.25
C LEU A 265 68.73 -7.59 15.69
N GLU A 266 68.43 -8.45 16.67
CA GLU A 266 69.33 -9.49 17.15
C GLU A 266 69.68 -10.49 16.03
N LEU A 267 68.67 -11.05 15.35
CA LEU A 267 68.86 -11.99 14.24
C LEU A 267 69.64 -11.35 13.08
N PHE A 268 69.34 -10.10 12.75
CA PHE A 268 70.06 -9.36 11.72
C PHE A 268 71.53 -9.14 12.10
N SER A 269 71.81 -8.80 13.37
CA SER A 269 73.18 -8.61 13.85
C SER A 269 73.98 -9.91 13.78
N ARG A 270 73.38 -11.04 14.17
CA ARG A 270 73.99 -12.38 14.09
C ARG A 270 74.33 -12.78 12.66
N GLN A 271 73.44 -12.50 11.72
CA GLN A 271 73.68 -12.79 10.31
C GLN A 271 74.78 -11.92 9.69
N THR A 272 74.92 -10.67 10.15
CA THR A 272 75.91 -9.70 9.63
C THR A 272 77.30 -9.84 10.26
N MET A 273 77.40 -10.52 11.42
CA MET A 273 78.67 -10.76 12.13
C MET A 273 79.34 -12.10 11.74
N THR A 274 78.73 -12.88 10.86
CA THR A 274 79.35 -14.00 10.12
C THR A 274 80.03 -13.53 8.85
#